data_AF-A0A418M1I9-F1
#
_entry.id   AF-A0A418M1I9-F1
#
_cell.length_a   1.000
_cell.length_b   1.000
_cell.length_c   1.000
_cell.angle_alpha   90.00
_cell.angle_beta   90.00
_cell.angle_gamma   90.00
#
_symmetry.space_group_name_H-M   'P 1'
#
loop_
_entity.id
_entity.type
_entity.pdbx_description
1 polymer ?
#
loop_
_entity_poly.entity_id
_entity_poly.type
_entity_poly.pdbx_seq_one_letter_code
_entity_poly.pdbx_strand_id
1 'polypeptide(L)' 'MATNRKQLIRVVFDLMDEAKNNLLQDEQRLVTAPDPDEAIEWVFNEMQRQFKRSDVRLNRVRICA' A
#
# COMPACT_ATOMS: atom_id res chain seq x y z
N MET A 1 10.38 9.62 -25.59
CA MET A 1 10.27 8.15 -25.50
C MET A 1 10.28 7.77 -24.02
N ALA A 2 9.11 7.72 -23.38
CA ALA A 2 8.99 7.22 -22.01
C ALA A 2 8.75 5.71 -22.10
N THR A 3 9.80 4.95 -21.85
CA THR A 3 9.72 3.50 -21.77
C THR A 3 8.87 3.17 -20.55
N ASN A 4 7.56 2.97 -20.73
CA ASN A 4 6.62 2.50 -19.69
C ASN A 4 6.93 1.05 -19.32
N ARG A 5 8.15 0.78 -18.83
CA ARG A 5 8.50 -0.49 -18.24
C ARG A 5 7.85 -0.51 -16.87
N LYS A 6 6.67 -1.14 -16.79
CA LYS A 6 6.08 -1.48 -15.51
C LYS A 6 7.10 -2.32 -14.76
N GLN A 7 7.55 -1.80 -13.63
CA GLN A 7 8.51 -2.46 -12.75
C GLN A 7 7.74 -3.07 -11.58
N LEU A 8 8.27 -4.16 -11.05
CA LEU A 8 7.70 -4.78 -9.86
C LEU A 8 8.18 -3.98 -8.65
N ILE A 9 7.27 -3.27 -8.00
CA ILE A 9 7.53 -2.42 -6.86
C ILE A 9 7.01 -3.12 -5.61
N ARG A 10 7.87 -3.34 -4.61
CA ARG A 10 7.47 -3.86 -3.31
C ARG A 10 7.06 -2.72 -2.41
N VAL A 11 5.76 -2.61 -2.17
CA VAL A 11 5.17 -1.65 -1.24
C VAL A 11 4.94 -2.36 0.08
N VAL A 12 5.59 -1.89 1.13
CA VAL A 12 5.42 -2.35 2.51
C VAL A 12 4.57 -1.30 3.22
N PHE A 13 3.54 -1.74 3.94
CA PHE A 13 2.65 -0.83 4.64
C PHE A 13 2.19 -1.36 5.98
N ASP A 14 2.05 -0.45 6.92
CA ASP A 14 1.55 -0.71 8.25
C ASP A 14 0.05 -0.41 8.31
N LEU A 15 -0.76 -1.40 8.70
CA LEU A 15 -2.18 -1.20 8.99
C LEU A 15 -2.36 -0.91 10.48
N MET A 16 -3.04 0.19 10.78
CA MET A 16 -3.43 0.55 12.14
C MET A 16 -4.94 0.46 12.28
N ASP A 17 -5.38 -0.29 13.28
CA ASP A 17 -6.78 -0.33 13.70
C ASP A 17 -7.02 0.77 14.72
N GLU A 18 -7.74 1.82 14.34
CA GLU A 18 -8.08 2.93 15.24
C GLU A 18 -8.98 2.46 16.40
N ALA A 19 -9.83 1.44 16.18
CA ALA A 19 -10.70 0.90 17.21
C ALA A 19 -9.93 0.20 18.34
N LYS A 20 -8.80 -0.44 18.02
CA LYS A 20 -7.92 -1.11 18.99
C LYS A 20 -6.62 -0.36 19.28
N ASN A 21 -6.41 0.78 18.63
CA ASN A 21 -5.18 1.58 18.66
C ASN A 21 -3.92 0.72 18.50
N ASN A 22 -4.02 -0.33 17.68
CA ASN A 22 -2.99 -1.35 17.53
C ASN A 22 -2.54 -1.38 16.07
N LEU A 23 -1.22 -1.47 15.87
CA LEU A 23 -0.66 -1.89 14.60
C LEU A 23 -1.04 -3.36 14.39
N LEU A 24 -1.88 -3.61 13.39
CA LEU A 24 -2.36 -4.96 13.08
C LEU A 24 -1.29 -5.76 12.33
N GLN A 25 -0.61 -5.15 11.36
CA GLN A 25 0.28 -5.89 10.47
C GLN A 25 1.21 -4.97 9.67
N ASP A 26 2.48 -5.37 9.58
CA ASP A 26 3.42 -4.98 8.52
C ASP A 26 3.11 -5.89 7.32
N GLU A 27 2.24 -5.42 6.44
CA GLU A 27 1.85 -6.13 5.22
C GLU A 27 2.70 -5.63 4.05
N GLN A 28 2.88 -6.51 3.06
CA GLN A 28 3.62 -6.15 1.85
C GLN A 28 2.90 -6.62 0.60
N ARG A 29 2.92 -5.77 -0.42
CA ARG A 29 2.36 -6.06 -1.74
C ARG A 29 3.39 -5.77 -2.81
N LEU A 30 3.51 -6.70 -3.74
CA LEU A 30 4.27 -6.52 -4.97
C LEU A 30 3.29 -6.00 -6.02
N VAL A 31 3.46 -4.74 -6.42
CA VAL A 31 2.60 -4.07 -7.40
C VAL A 31 3.42 -3.79 -8.66
N THR A 32 2.84 -4.09 -9.81
CA THR A 32 3.47 -3.80 -11.09
C THR A 32 3.01 -2.43 -11.58
N ALA A 33 3.83 -1.41 -11.35
CA ALA A 33 3.51 -0.01 -11.66
C ALA A 33 4.66 0.63 -12.47
N PRO A 34 4.37 1.65 -13.30
CA PRO A 34 5.40 2.42 -13.99
C PRO A 34 6.24 3.24 -13.00
N ASP A 35 5.64 3.69 -11.90
CA ASP A 35 6.27 4.51 -10.88
C ASP A 35 5.85 4.12 -9.45
N PRO A 36 6.68 4.46 -8.45
CA PRO A 36 6.42 4.22 -7.04
C PRO A 36 5.12 4.86 -6.52
N ASP A 37 4.76 6.05 -6.99
CA ASP A 37 3.57 6.76 -6.52
C ASP A 37 2.28 6.04 -6.96
N GLU A 38 2.19 5.60 -8.22
CA GLU A 38 1.07 4.82 -8.74
C GLU A 38 0.94 3.47 -8.01
N ALA A 39 2.07 2.84 -7.64
CA ALA A 39 2.05 1.63 -6.80
C ALA A 39 1.44 1.90 -5.41
N ILE A 40 1.79 3.02 -4.77
CA ILE A 40 1.24 3.41 -3.47
C ILE A 40 -0.26 3.68 -3.59
N GLU A 41 -0.69 4.48 -4.57
CA GLU A 41 -2.10 4.79 -4.78
C GLU A 41 -2.94 3.53 -5.04
N TRP A 42 -2.39 2.58 -5.80
CA TRP A 42 -3.04 1.32 -6.06
C TRP A 42 -3.21 0.49 -4.78
N VAL A 43 -2.15 0.34 -3.97
CA VAL A 43 -2.22 -0.36 -2.68
C VAL A 43 -3.21 0.34 -1.75
N PHE A 44 -3.18 1.67 -1.68
CA PHE A 44 -4.07 2.45 -0.83
C PHE A 44 -5.54 2.20 -1.19
N ASN A 45 -5.88 2.27 -2.48
CA ASN A 45 -7.23 1.98 -2.96
C ASN A 45 -7.62 0.51 -2.76
N GLU A 46 -6.70 -0.43 -2.96
CA GLU A 46 -6.95 -1.86 -2.71
C GLU A 46 -7.28 -2.10 -1.23
N MET A 47 -6.48 -1.53 -0.33
CA MET A 47 -6.68 -1.65 1.11
C MET A 47 -7.99 -0.98 1.55
N GLN A 48 -8.30 0.23 1.07
CA GLN A 48 -9.61 0.85 1.34
C GLN A 48 -10.79 0.00 0.83
N ARG A 49 -10.62 -0.74 -0.28
CA ARG A 49 -11.65 -1.64 -0.80
C ARG A 49 -11.78 -2.92 0.03
N GLN A 50 -10.67 -3.52 0.46
CA GLN A 50 -10.67 -4.73 1.30
C GLN A 50 -11.19 -4.41 2.69
N PHE A 51 -10.60 -3.41 3.31
CA PHE A 51 -11.02 -2.86 4.58
C PHE A 51 -12.11 -1.81 4.33
N LYS A 52 -13.30 -2.25 3.95
CA LYS A 52 -14.53 -1.41 3.95
C LYS A 52 -14.91 -0.85 5.33
N ARG A 53 -14.01 -0.94 6.32
CA ARG A 53 -14.15 -0.42 7.67
C ARG A 53 -13.27 0.81 7.79
N SER A 54 -13.89 1.95 8.05
CA SER A 54 -13.20 3.22 8.32
C SER A 54 -12.25 3.15 9.53
N ASP A 55 -12.34 2.10 10.34
CA ASP A 55 -11.47 1.86 11.50
C ASP A 55 -10.06 1.41 11.14
N VAL A 56 -9.79 0.95 9.91
CA VAL A 56 -8.45 0.53 9.49
C VAL A 56 -7.83 1.61 8.62
N ARG A 57 -6.76 2.22 9.11
CA ARG A 57 -5.97 3.21 8.37
C ARG A 57 -4.60 2.67 8.01
N LEU A 58 -4.15 3.03 6.81
CA LEU A 58 -2.76 2.92 6.41
C LEU A 58 -1.95 3.95 7.20
N ASN A 59 -1.08 3.47 8.09
CA ASN A 59 -0.29 4.31 8.98
C ASN A 59 1.04 4.72 8.35
N ARG A 60 1.69 3.79 7.66
CA ARG A 60 2.99 4.05 7.02
C ARG A 60 3.08 3.27 5.73
N VAL A 61 3.64 3.89 4.69
CA VAL A 61 3.92 3.24 3.42
C VAL A 61 5.40 3.44 3.11
N ARG A 62 6.09 2.36 2.76
CA ARG A 62 7.51 2.36 2.36
C ARG A 62 7.66 1.57 1.08
N ILE A 63 8.58 2.00 0.26
CA ILE A 63 8.96 1.27 -0.95
C ILE A 63 10.28 0.57 -0.67
N CYS A 64 10.31 -0.72 -0.90
CA CYS A 64 11.51 -1.53 -0.80
C CYS A 64 12.01 -1.81 -2.23
N ALA A 65 13.22 -1.32 -2.51
CA ALA A 65 13.91 -1.51 -3.79
C ALA A 65 14.66 -2.86 -3.82
#